data_AF-A0A5M4DAB2-F1
#
_entry.id   AF-A0A5M4DAB2-F1
#
_cell.length_a   1.000
_cell.length_b   1.000
_cell.length_c   1.000
_cell.angle_alpha   90.00
_cell.angle_beta   90.00
_cell.angle_gamma   90.00
#
_symmetry.space_group_name_H-M   'P 1'
#
loop_
_entity.id
_entity.type
_entity.pdbx_description
1 polymer ?
#
loop_
_entity_poly.entity_id
_entity_poly.type
_entity_poly.pdbx_seq_one_letter_code
_entity_poly.pdbx_strand_id
1 'polypeptide(L)'
;MNLRQVRHTSDVGPAIAGIRAALPKREKPPPLVTTEDFWTSRHIDPLIVKASCSLFESGHYAQAVREAMQALDRKVAKRAGLQGSGVAMMRSAFSPDSPRLRWNNFKGLSSRDQQEGYMQLFAGAIAGVRNPRSHEPDHADDRETCEDLLVLASHLAKKLDQACRARTSRRRGSGKP
;
A
#
# COMPACT_ATOMS: atom_id res chain seq x y z
N MET A 1 -2.60 63.85 45.76
CA MET A 1 -2.17 65.26 45.71
C MET A 1 -0.79 65.31 45.08
N ASN A 2 -0.47 66.07 44.04
CA ASN A 2 -1.22 66.98 43.15
C ASN A 2 -0.70 66.75 41.71
N LEU A 3 -1.54 66.62 40.67
CA LEU A 3 -2.22 67.70 39.93
C LEU A 3 -1.27 68.78 39.35
N ARG A 4 -1.02 68.72 38.03
CA ARG A 4 -1.04 69.92 37.15
C ARG A 4 -1.21 69.60 35.65
N GLN A 5 -2.15 70.32 35.05
CA GLN A 5 -2.66 70.30 33.67
C GLN A 5 -2.18 71.61 32.97
N VAL A 6 -2.24 71.88 31.66
CA VAL A 6 -2.94 71.33 30.46
C VAL A 6 -2.06 71.63 29.22
N ARG A 7 -2.33 70.99 28.06
CA ARG A 7 -2.20 71.43 26.63
C ARG A 7 -1.39 70.41 25.81
N HIS A 8 -1.89 69.73 24.78
CA HIS A 8 -2.94 70.01 23.78
C HIS A 8 -2.58 71.10 22.76
N THR A 9 -1.80 70.71 21.75
CA THR A 9 -1.75 71.31 20.41
C THR A 9 -1.68 70.18 19.40
N SER A 10 -2.74 70.00 18.63
CA SER A 10 -2.78 69.13 17.46
C SER A 10 -2.03 69.78 16.31
N ASP A 11 -1.02 69.10 15.76
CA ASP A 11 -0.43 69.47 14.48
C ASP A 11 -0.51 68.27 13.52
N VAL A 12 -1.13 68.49 12.37
CA VAL A 12 -1.46 67.45 11.39
C VAL A 12 -0.58 67.69 10.17
N GLY A 13 0.53 66.95 10.12
CA GLY A 13 1.47 67.02 9.00
C GLY A 13 0.82 66.68 7.65
N PRO A 14 1.35 67.21 6.53
CA PRO A 14 0.67 67.18 5.24
C PRO A 14 0.58 65.77 4.65
N ALA A 15 -0.51 65.52 3.91
CA ALA A 15 -0.76 64.24 3.28
C ALA A 15 0.26 63.92 2.16
N ILE A 16 1.02 62.83 2.33
CA ILE A 16 1.87 62.29 1.27
C ILE A 16 0.99 61.52 0.29
N ALA A 17 0.68 62.15 -0.84
CA ALA A 17 -0.01 61.49 -1.94
C ALA A 17 0.97 60.68 -2.81
N GLY A 18 0.61 59.42 -3.06
CA GLY A 18 0.94 58.74 -4.33
C GLY A 18 2.34 58.14 -4.52
N ILE A 19 2.58 56.93 -3.99
CA ILE A 19 3.36 55.90 -4.71
C ILE A 19 2.60 54.57 -4.65
N ARG A 20 1.71 54.34 -5.64
CA ARG A 20 1.16 53.00 -5.88
C ARG A 20 2.06 52.28 -6.88
N ALA A 21 3.19 51.78 -6.39
CA ALA A 21 4.03 50.88 -7.19
C ALA A 21 3.20 49.65 -7.58
N ALA A 22 3.15 49.35 -8.88
CA ALA A 22 2.52 48.11 -9.33
C ALA A 22 3.35 46.93 -8.83
N LEU A 23 2.75 46.07 -8.01
CA LEU A 23 3.36 44.79 -7.67
C LEU A 23 3.73 44.06 -8.97
N PRO A 24 4.92 43.44 -9.06
CA PRO A 24 5.28 42.66 -10.24
C PRO A 24 4.20 41.61 -10.49
N LYS A 25 3.77 41.47 -11.75
CA LYS A 25 2.84 40.40 -12.12
C LYS A 25 3.47 39.09 -11.64
N ARG A 26 2.72 38.30 -10.87
CA ARG A 26 3.15 36.94 -10.51
C ARG A 26 3.36 36.18 -11.81
N GLU A 27 4.61 35.99 -12.20
CA GLU A 27 4.95 35.00 -13.20
C GLU A 27 4.46 33.65 -12.68
N LYS A 28 3.85 32.84 -13.56
CA LYS A 28 3.59 31.45 -13.18
C LYS A 28 4.94 30.83 -12.85
N PRO A 29 5.09 30.12 -11.71
CA PRO A 29 6.30 29.36 -11.47
C PRO A 29 6.54 28.44 -12.68
N PRO A 30 7.80 28.18 -13.07
CA PRO A 30 8.09 27.21 -14.11
C PRO A 30 7.37 25.90 -13.80
N PRO A 31 6.88 25.15 -14.82
CA PRO A 31 6.17 23.91 -14.58
C PRO A 31 7.04 23.03 -13.67
N LEU A 32 6.50 22.71 -12.49
CA LEU A 32 7.18 21.88 -11.52
C LEU A 32 7.61 20.60 -12.24
N VAL A 33 8.89 20.27 -12.18
CA VAL A 33 9.38 18.96 -12.60
C VAL A 33 8.55 17.95 -11.83
N THR A 34 7.71 17.20 -12.54
CA THR A 34 6.75 16.30 -11.90
C THR A 34 7.53 15.12 -11.34
N THR A 35 7.97 15.23 -10.08
CA THR A 35 8.31 14.08 -9.25
C THR A 35 7.11 13.15 -9.30
N GLU A 36 7.26 12.01 -9.98
CA GLU A 36 6.23 10.99 -10.03
C GLU A 36 5.83 10.61 -8.60
N ASP A 37 4.54 10.48 -8.35
CA ASP A 37 4.06 10.05 -7.03
C ASP A 37 4.59 8.65 -6.68
N PHE A 38 4.56 8.32 -5.38
CA PHE A 38 5.04 7.04 -4.87
C PHE A 38 4.41 5.84 -5.61
N TRP A 39 3.11 5.94 -5.95
CA TRP A 39 2.35 4.89 -6.61
C TRP A 39 2.84 4.63 -8.04
N THR A 40 3.06 5.70 -8.80
CA THR A 40 3.50 5.67 -10.19
C THR A 40 4.96 5.27 -10.29
N SER A 41 5.85 5.96 -9.58
CA SER A 41 7.29 5.72 -9.60
C SER A 41 7.67 4.29 -9.19
N ARG A 42 7.06 3.75 -8.13
CA ARG A 42 7.25 2.35 -7.69
C ARG A 42 6.36 1.34 -8.44
N HIS A 43 5.58 1.80 -9.42
CA HIS A 43 4.68 0.99 -10.25
C HIS A 43 3.75 0.09 -9.40
N ILE A 44 3.13 0.62 -8.35
CA ILE A 44 2.38 -0.18 -7.36
C ILE A 44 1.20 -0.89 -8.02
N ASP A 45 0.97 -2.16 -7.66
CA ASP A 45 -0.12 -2.98 -8.22
C ASP A 45 -1.50 -2.31 -7.99
N PRO A 46 -2.37 -2.21 -9.01
CA PRO A 46 -3.65 -1.51 -8.89
C PRO A 46 -4.58 -2.04 -7.78
N LEU A 47 -4.45 -3.32 -7.37
CA LEU A 47 -5.16 -3.85 -6.19
C LEU A 47 -4.75 -3.10 -4.92
N ILE A 48 -3.44 -2.89 -4.77
CA ILE A 48 -2.82 -2.29 -3.59
C ILE A 48 -3.12 -0.79 -3.55
N VAL A 49 -2.96 -0.09 -4.69
CA VAL A 49 -3.36 1.33 -4.81
C VAL A 49 -4.83 1.51 -4.39
N LYS A 50 -5.75 0.69 -4.94
CA LYS A 50 -7.18 0.75 -4.62
C LYS A 50 -7.49 0.49 -3.14
N ALA A 51 -6.72 -0.38 -2.47
CA ALA A 51 -6.96 -0.76 -1.08
C ALA A 51 -6.38 0.22 -0.06
N SER A 52 -5.29 0.91 -0.39
CA SER A 52 -4.45 1.61 0.59
C SER A 52 -4.23 3.10 0.33
N CYS A 53 -4.43 3.60 -0.89
CA CYS A 53 -3.99 4.93 -1.28
C CYS A 53 -4.55 6.07 -0.39
N SER A 54 -5.88 6.15 -0.25
CA SER A 54 -6.52 7.18 0.58
C SER A 54 -6.14 7.10 2.07
N LEU A 55 -5.82 5.91 2.59
CA LEU A 55 -5.36 5.73 3.98
C LEU A 55 -3.91 6.22 4.13
N PHE A 56 -3.05 5.89 3.18
CA PHE A 56 -1.66 6.34 3.14
C PHE A 56 -1.56 7.87 3.01
N GLU A 57 -2.31 8.49 2.09
CA GLU A 57 -2.33 9.94 1.89
C GLU A 57 -2.87 10.72 3.10
N SER A 58 -3.71 10.09 3.92
CA SER A 58 -4.23 10.64 5.17
C SER A 58 -3.40 10.27 6.40
N GLY A 59 -2.25 9.62 6.24
CA GLY A 59 -1.33 9.27 7.33
C GLY A 59 -1.70 8.02 8.16
N HIS A 60 -2.74 7.27 7.76
CA HIS A 60 -3.20 6.05 8.43
C HIS A 60 -2.36 4.83 8.00
N TYR A 61 -1.04 4.92 8.17
CA TYR A 61 -0.05 3.99 7.61
C TYR A 61 -0.30 2.51 7.97
N ALA A 62 -0.45 2.17 9.26
CA ALA A 62 -0.71 0.80 9.68
C ALA A 62 -2.02 0.24 9.11
N GLN A 63 -3.04 1.08 8.96
CA GLN A 63 -4.30 0.70 8.32
C GLN A 63 -4.15 0.51 6.80
N ALA A 64 -3.35 1.35 6.14
CA ALA A 64 -3.05 1.27 4.72
C ALA A 64 -2.34 -0.07 4.38
N VAL A 65 -1.32 -0.45 5.16
CA VAL A 65 -0.67 -1.77 5.05
C VAL A 65 -1.66 -2.90 5.34
N ARG A 66 -2.48 -2.79 6.39
CA ARG A 66 -3.46 -3.82 6.75
C ARG A 66 -4.46 -4.08 5.63
N GLU A 67 -5.02 -3.04 5.01
CA GLU A 67 -5.97 -3.18 3.90
C GLU A 67 -5.30 -3.70 2.61
N ALA A 68 -4.08 -3.26 2.29
CA ALA A 68 -3.29 -3.82 1.19
C ALA A 68 -3.09 -5.33 1.35
N MET A 69 -2.64 -5.78 2.52
CA MET A 69 -2.43 -7.19 2.82
C MET A 69 -3.75 -7.98 2.89
N GLN A 70 -4.83 -7.36 3.36
CA GLN A 70 -6.16 -7.96 3.35
C GLN A 70 -6.72 -8.13 1.93
N ALA A 71 -6.46 -7.19 1.02
CA ALA A 71 -6.84 -7.28 -0.38
C ALA A 71 -6.06 -8.41 -1.09
N LEU A 72 -4.76 -8.56 -0.79
CA LEU A 72 -3.93 -9.67 -1.28
C LEU A 72 -4.46 -11.03 -0.81
N ASP A 73 -4.75 -11.18 0.49
CA ASP A 73 -5.34 -12.38 1.11
C ASP A 73 -6.65 -12.80 0.42
N ARG A 74 -7.57 -11.84 0.19
CA ARG A 74 -8.82 -12.07 -0.57
C ARG A 74 -8.56 -12.45 -2.04
N LYS A 75 -7.57 -11.84 -2.70
CA LYS A 75 -7.19 -12.15 -4.11
C LYS A 75 -6.65 -13.58 -4.21
N VAL A 76 -5.82 -14.03 -3.27
CA VAL A 76 -5.33 -15.43 -3.21
C VAL A 76 -6.50 -16.40 -3.01
N ALA A 77 -7.33 -16.21 -1.98
CA ALA A 77 -8.47 -17.07 -1.69
C ALA A 77 -9.39 -17.24 -2.92
N LYS A 78 -9.77 -16.12 -3.55
CA LYS A 78 -10.59 -16.08 -4.78
C LYS A 78 -9.95 -16.86 -5.93
N ARG A 79 -8.64 -16.69 -6.18
CA ARG A 79 -7.95 -17.34 -7.31
C ARG A 79 -7.66 -18.82 -7.07
N ALA A 80 -7.37 -19.21 -5.83
CA ALA A 80 -7.28 -20.61 -5.44
C ALA A 80 -8.66 -21.30 -5.52
N GLY A 81 -9.74 -20.57 -5.21
CA GLY A 81 -11.06 -21.13 -4.98
C GLY A 81 -11.16 -21.77 -3.60
N LEU A 82 -10.52 -21.15 -2.60
CA LEU A 82 -10.56 -21.53 -1.20
C LEU A 82 -11.44 -20.53 -0.43
N GLN A 83 -11.99 -20.99 0.69
CA GLN A 83 -12.65 -20.13 1.67
C GLN A 83 -11.69 -19.84 2.83
N GLY A 84 -11.96 -18.76 3.57
CA GLY A 84 -11.15 -18.34 4.71
C GLY A 84 -10.05 -17.32 4.35
N SER A 85 -9.10 -17.18 5.28
CA SER A 85 -8.09 -16.13 5.33
C SER A 85 -6.86 -16.66 6.07
N GLY A 86 -5.70 -16.04 5.90
CA GLY A 86 -4.59 -16.26 6.83
C GLY A 86 -3.52 -17.26 6.37
N VAL A 87 -2.58 -17.54 7.28
CA VAL A 87 -1.39 -18.39 7.08
C VAL A 87 -1.75 -19.78 6.55
N ALA A 88 -2.77 -20.43 7.11
CA ALA A 88 -3.22 -21.75 6.68
C ALA A 88 -3.75 -21.73 5.23
N MET A 89 -4.54 -20.71 4.88
CA MET A 89 -5.07 -20.54 3.52
C MET A 89 -3.94 -20.32 2.51
N MET A 90 -2.94 -19.49 2.82
CA MET A 90 -1.75 -19.29 1.98
C MET A 90 -0.98 -20.61 1.76
N ARG A 91 -0.75 -21.39 2.82
CA ARG A 91 -0.09 -22.71 2.71
C ARG A 91 -0.89 -23.68 1.84
N SER A 92 -2.22 -23.76 2.03
CA SER A 92 -3.09 -24.59 1.18
C SER A 92 -3.20 -24.09 -0.28
N ALA A 93 -3.05 -22.79 -0.53
CA ALA A 93 -3.09 -22.23 -1.88
C ALA A 93 -1.85 -22.61 -2.69
N PHE A 94 -0.66 -22.58 -2.07
CA PHE A 94 0.63 -22.67 -2.77
C PHE A 94 1.48 -23.90 -2.41
N SER A 95 0.99 -24.85 -1.59
CA SER A 95 1.70 -26.10 -1.23
C SER A 95 2.44 -26.73 -2.42
N PRO A 96 3.72 -27.13 -2.27
CA PRO A 96 4.47 -27.79 -3.35
C PRO A 96 3.98 -29.22 -3.64
N ASP A 97 3.20 -29.82 -2.73
CA ASP A 97 2.67 -31.19 -2.86
C ASP A 97 1.27 -31.23 -3.47
N SER A 98 0.44 -30.23 -3.16
CA SER A 98 -0.95 -30.16 -3.61
C SER A 98 -1.42 -28.73 -3.92
N PRO A 99 -0.72 -27.98 -4.80
CA PRO A 99 -0.99 -26.57 -5.03
C PRO A 99 -2.39 -26.36 -5.62
N ARG A 100 -3.08 -25.31 -5.17
CA ARG A 100 -4.22 -24.74 -5.92
C ARG A 100 -3.74 -23.74 -6.97
N LEU A 101 -2.67 -23.03 -6.67
CA LEU A 101 -2.01 -22.04 -7.51
C LEU A 101 -0.52 -22.40 -7.66
N ARG A 102 -0.02 -22.38 -8.89
CA ARG A 102 1.38 -22.72 -9.21
C ARG A 102 1.97 -21.78 -10.25
N TRP A 103 3.25 -21.46 -10.12
CA TRP A 103 3.97 -20.63 -11.10
C TRP A 103 4.63 -21.43 -12.22
N ASN A 104 4.89 -22.72 -11.98
CA ASN A 104 5.65 -23.56 -12.89
C ASN A 104 5.04 -24.96 -13.02
N ASN A 105 5.69 -25.81 -13.82
CA ASN A 105 5.29 -27.19 -14.08
C ASN A 105 6.03 -28.21 -13.19
N PHE A 106 6.66 -27.79 -12.09
CA PHE A 106 7.47 -28.65 -11.20
C PHE A 106 8.54 -29.49 -11.91
N LYS A 107 9.15 -28.92 -12.96
CA LYS A 107 10.27 -29.56 -13.68
C LYS A 107 11.57 -29.29 -12.90
N GLY A 108 11.90 -30.22 -11.99
CA GLY A 108 13.15 -30.21 -11.21
C GLY A 108 13.05 -29.47 -9.87
N LEU A 109 14.06 -29.67 -9.02
CA LEU A 109 14.11 -29.18 -7.62
C LEU A 109 13.90 -27.67 -7.52
N SER A 110 14.65 -26.87 -8.28
CA SER A 110 14.54 -25.40 -8.29
C SER A 110 13.10 -24.89 -8.55
N SER A 111 12.29 -25.59 -9.36
CA SER A 111 10.88 -25.25 -9.56
C SER A 111 10.04 -25.47 -8.28
N ARG A 112 10.32 -26.54 -7.53
CA ARG A 112 9.68 -26.85 -6.25
C ARG A 112 10.14 -25.89 -5.15
N ASP A 113 11.43 -25.60 -5.08
CA ASP A 113 12.01 -24.66 -4.12
C ASP A 113 11.47 -23.24 -4.31
N GLN A 114 11.30 -22.80 -5.57
CA GLN A 114 10.63 -21.52 -5.86
C GLN A 114 9.17 -21.52 -5.40
N GLN A 115 8.42 -22.60 -5.63
CA GLN A 115 7.02 -22.69 -5.19
C GLN A 115 6.92 -22.63 -3.66
N GLU A 116 7.75 -23.39 -2.96
CA GLU A 116 7.82 -23.43 -1.50
C GLU A 116 8.25 -22.07 -0.93
N GLY A 117 9.32 -21.47 -1.46
CA GLY A 117 9.80 -20.16 -1.04
C GLY A 117 8.74 -19.06 -1.19
N TYR A 118 7.99 -19.03 -2.31
CA TYR A 118 6.88 -18.09 -2.43
C TYR A 118 5.71 -18.44 -1.50
N MET A 119 5.36 -19.72 -1.30
CA MET A 119 4.37 -20.09 -0.28
C MET A 119 4.76 -19.54 1.10
N GLN A 120 6.02 -19.66 1.48
CA GLN A 120 6.56 -19.13 2.73
C GLN A 120 6.52 -17.60 2.77
N LEU A 121 6.85 -16.89 1.68
CA LEU A 121 6.72 -15.42 1.59
C LEU A 121 5.27 -14.96 1.75
N PHE A 122 4.31 -15.58 1.06
CA PHE A 122 2.88 -15.26 1.23
C PHE A 122 2.39 -15.55 2.66
N ALA A 123 2.74 -16.71 3.22
CA ALA A 123 2.34 -17.10 4.57
C ALA A 123 2.98 -16.19 5.64
N GLY A 124 4.27 -15.89 5.49
CA GLY A 124 5.05 -15.03 6.38
C GLY A 124 4.61 -13.57 6.32
N ALA A 125 4.30 -13.04 5.14
CA ALA A 125 3.77 -11.67 5.02
C ALA A 125 2.40 -11.54 5.72
N ILE A 126 1.53 -12.56 5.66
CA ILE A 126 0.31 -12.54 6.46
C ILE A 126 0.61 -12.66 7.97
N ALA A 127 1.49 -13.58 8.36
CA ALA A 127 1.83 -13.83 9.76
C ALA A 127 2.52 -12.64 10.46
N GLY A 128 3.50 -12.01 9.82
CA GLY A 128 4.34 -10.96 10.39
C GLY A 128 3.94 -9.54 10.01
N VAL A 129 3.19 -9.33 8.92
CA VAL A 129 2.77 -7.97 8.50
C VAL A 129 1.29 -7.73 8.79
N ARG A 130 0.39 -8.56 8.24
CA ARG A 130 -1.06 -8.34 8.41
C ARG A 130 -1.52 -8.57 9.84
N ASN A 131 -1.08 -9.67 10.46
CA ASN A 131 -1.67 -10.13 11.72
C ASN A 131 -1.40 -9.18 12.91
N PRO A 132 -0.19 -8.64 13.14
CA PRO A 132 0.05 -7.64 14.19
C PRO A 132 -0.90 -6.44 14.04
N ARG A 133 -0.91 -5.80 12.86
CA ARG A 133 -1.82 -4.70 12.50
C ARG A 133 -3.31 -5.02 12.64
N SER A 134 -3.70 -6.31 12.71
CA SER A 134 -5.10 -6.74 12.84
C SER A 134 -5.49 -7.20 14.25
N HIS A 135 -4.52 -7.39 15.15
CA HIS A 135 -4.72 -7.93 16.50
C HIS A 135 -4.19 -7.01 17.60
N GLU A 136 -3.30 -6.09 17.28
CA GLU A 136 -2.76 -5.06 18.16
C GLU A 136 -3.41 -3.71 17.79
N PRO A 137 -4.33 -3.15 18.61
CA PRO A 137 -5.03 -1.91 18.29
C PRO A 137 -4.12 -0.70 18.15
N ASP A 138 -3.03 -0.66 18.94
CA ASP A 138 -2.08 0.44 19.03
C ASP A 138 -0.89 0.31 18.06
N HIS A 139 -0.97 -0.62 17.09
CA HIS A 139 0.11 -0.86 16.12
C HIS A 139 0.25 0.36 15.18
N ALA A 140 1.35 1.09 15.32
CA ALA A 140 1.69 2.24 14.50
C ALA A 140 2.82 1.90 13.52
N ASP A 141 2.68 2.40 12.30
CA ASP A 141 3.74 2.42 11.28
C ASP A 141 4.13 3.87 11.02
N ASP A 142 5.41 4.11 10.76
CA ASP A 142 5.85 5.31 10.08
C ASP A 142 5.61 5.20 8.56
N ARG A 143 5.87 6.30 7.85
CA ARG A 143 5.67 6.38 6.41
C ARG A 143 6.60 5.45 5.63
N GLU A 144 7.86 5.33 6.04
CA GLU A 144 8.90 4.57 5.33
C GLU A 144 8.60 3.06 5.40
N THR A 145 8.30 2.58 6.60
CA THR A 145 7.81 1.22 6.86
C THR A 145 6.56 0.91 6.04
N CYS A 146 5.64 1.87 5.93
CA CYS A 146 4.46 1.71 5.09
C CYS A 146 4.78 1.63 3.59
N GLU A 147 5.65 2.49 3.08
CA GLU A 147 6.06 2.49 1.67
C GLU A 147 6.69 1.14 1.29
N ASP A 148 7.59 0.60 2.12
CA ASP A 148 8.25 -0.70 1.89
C ASP A 148 7.27 -1.88 1.94
N LEU A 149 6.34 -1.89 2.90
CA LEU A 149 5.36 -2.97 3.04
C LEU A 149 4.30 -2.93 1.93
N LEU A 150 3.98 -1.75 1.39
CA LEU A 150 3.15 -1.60 0.20
C LEU A 150 3.89 -2.07 -1.07
N VAL A 151 5.20 -1.85 -1.18
CA VAL A 151 6.04 -2.42 -2.24
C VAL A 151 6.09 -3.95 -2.14
N LEU A 152 6.22 -4.52 -0.94
CA LEU A 152 6.14 -5.98 -0.71
C LEU A 152 4.77 -6.55 -1.12
N ALA A 153 3.67 -5.92 -0.68
CA ALA A 153 2.32 -6.33 -1.04
C ALA A 153 2.08 -6.26 -2.56
N SER A 154 2.61 -5.21 -3.22
CA SER A 154 2.61 -5.02 -4.67
C SER A 154 3.39 -6.12 -5.40
N HIS A 155 4.60 -6.45 -4.94
CA HIS A 155 5.39 -7.55 -5.48
C HIS A 155 4.64 -8.88 -5.40
N LEU A 156 4.05 -9.19 -4.25
CA LEU A 156 3.26 -10.42 -4.06
C LEU A 156 1.97 -10.41 -4.92
N ALA A 157 1.30 -9.26 -5.08
CA ALA A 157 0.11 -9.13 -5.95
C ALA A 157 0.43 -9.39 -7.43
N LYS A 158 1.53 -8.82 -7.93
CA LYS A 158 2.05 -9.08 -9.30
C LYS A 158 2.52 -10.53 -9.45
N LYS A 159 3.20 -11.07 -8.45
CA LYS A 159 3.65 -12.47 -8.45
C LYS A 159 2.47 -13.42 -8.49
N LEU A 160 1.44 -13.18 -7.69
CA LEU A 160 0.19 -13.95 -7.72
C LEU A 160 -0.36 -14.00 -9.15
N ASP A 161 -0.43 -12.88 -9.87
CA ASP A 161 -0.99 -12.81 -11.23
C ASP A 161 -0.26 -13.67 -12.27
N GLN A 162 1.02 -13.99 -12.05
CA GLN A 162 1.76 -14.97 -12.85
C GLN A 162 1.39 -16.44 -12.56
N ALA A 163 0.69 -16.74 -11.46
CA ALA A 163 0.30 -18.09 -11.09
C ALA A 163 -0.90 -18.59 -11.92
N CYS A 164 -0.90 -19.88 -12.26
CA CYS A 164 -2.02 -20.58 -12.87
C CYS A 164 -2.70 -21.51 -11.87
N ARG A 165 -4.02 -21.72 -12.00
CA ARG A 165 -4.71 -22.76 -11.23
C ARG A 165 -4.17 -24.14 -11.61
N ALA A 166 -3.85 -24.97 -10.63
CA ALA A 166 -3.46 -26.35 -10.89
C ALA A 166 -4.65 -27.12 -11.47
N ARG A 167 -4.42 -27.91 -12.52
CA ARG A 167 -5.45 -28.83 -13.04
C ARG A 167 -5.64 -29.93 -12.01
N THR A 168 -6.80 -29.99 -11.36
CA THR A 168 -7.22 -31.20 -10.63
C THR A 168 -7.21 -32.36 -11.62
N SER A 169 -6.38 -33.37 -11.35
CA SER A 169 -6.46 -34.63 -12.06
C SER A 169 -7.82 -35.24 -11.73
N ARG A 170 -8.74 -35.17 -12.70
CA ARG A 170 -10.04 -35.84 -12.61
C ARG A 170 -9.73 -37.34 -12.54
N ARG A 171 -9.75 -37.94 -11.34
CA ARG A 171 -9.67 -39.38 -11.15
C ARG A 171 -10.69 -39.99 -12.10
N ARG A 172 -10.23 -40.62 -13.19
CA ARG A 172 -11.09 -41.49 -13.99
C ARG A 172 -11.52 -42.59 -13.05
N GLY A 173 -12.80 -42.64 -12.72
CA GLY A 173 -13.34 -43.71 -11.90
C GLY A 173 -13.05 -45.02 -12.59
N SER A 174 -12.21 -45.85 -11.98
CA SER A 174 -11.99 -47.23 -12.41
C SER A 174 -13.21 -48.05 -11.99
N GLY A 175 -14.32 -47.87 -12.72
CA GLY A 175 -15.37 -48.87 -12.77
C GLY A 175 -14.76 -50.12 -13.38
N LYS A 176 -14.49 -51.12 -12.55
CA LYS A 176 -14.31 -52.49 -13.03
C LYS A 176 -15.68 -53.04 -13.48
N PRO A 177 -15.68 -54.00 -14.42
CA PRO A 177 -16.91 -54.53 -15.02
C PRO A 177 -17.76 -55.30 -14.01
#